data_AF-A0A926UWC9-F1
#
_entry.id   AF-A0A926UWC9-F1
#
_cell.length_a   1.000
_cell.length_b   1.000
_cell.length_c   1.000
_cell.angle_alpha   90.00
_cell.angle_beta   90.00
_cell.angle_gamma   90.00
#
_symmetry.space_group_name_H-M   'P 1'
#
loop_
_entity.id
_entity.type
_entity.pdbx_description
1 polymer ?
#
loop_
_entity_poly.entity_id
_entity_poly.type
_entity_poly.pdbx_seq_one_letter_code
_entity_poly.pdbx_strand_id
1 'polypeptide(L)'
;MQRKHFNTAGPCKPNLHYMLSSTERIPQIKNLIAQENYFVIHAPRQVGKTTAMLTLAQELTASGEYTALMVSVEVGSAFPDQPEIAEQAIL
;
A
#
# COMPACT_ATOMS: atom_id res chain seq x y z
N MET A 1 -30.37 -2.76 -7.63
CA MET A 1 -28.91 -2.77 -7.34
C MET A 1 -28.27 -1.58 -8.04
N GLN A 2 -27.48 -0.78 -7.32
CA GLN A 2 -26.72 0.31 -7.95
C GLN A 2 -25.53 -0.31 -8.71
N ARG A 3 -25.32 0.12 -9.96
CA ARG A 3 -24.25 -0.41 -10.82
C ARG A 3 -22.92 0.22 -10.43
N LYS A 4 -21.81 -0.54 -10.45
CA LYS A 4 -20.47 0.04 -10.22
C LYS A 4 -20.18 1.13 -11.26
N HIS A 5 -19.41 2.15 -10.88
CA HIS A 5 -19.01 3.26 -11.74
C HIS A 5 -17.52 3.62 -11.55
N PHE A 6 -16.93 4.36 -12.48
CA PHE A 6 -15.56 4.87 -12.32
C PHE A 6 -15.57 6.08 -11.38
N ASN A 7 -14.61 6.12 -10.46
CA ASN A 7 -14.40 7.28 -9.59
C ASN A 7 -13.10 7.97 -9.96
N THR A 8 -13.17 9.28 -10.18
CA THR A 8 -12.03 10.13 -10.52
C THR A 8 -11.69 11.13 -9.40
N ALA A 9 -12.47 11.18 -8.32
CA ALA A 9 -12.28 12.10 -7.21
C ALA A 9 -12.38 11.38 -5.85
N GLY A 10 -11.37 11.55 -5.00
CA GLY A 10 -11.35 10.93 -3.67
C GLY A 10 -11.12 9.41 -3.66
N PRO A 11 -11.27 8.74 -2.50
CA PRO A 11 -10.92 7.32 -2.35
C PRO A 11 -11.85 6.38 -3.12
N CYS A 12 -11.29 5.36 -3.76
CA CYS A 12 -12.09 4.33 -4.41
C CYS A 12 -12.62 3.28 -3.43
N LYS A 13 -13.92 2.95 -3.52
CA LYS A 13 -14.59 1.96 -2.67
C LYS A 13 -14.91 0.71 -3.49
N PRO A 14 -14.41 -0.49 -3.16
CA PRO A 14 -14.59 -1.70 -3.98
C PRO A 14 -16.05 -2.08 -4.24
N ASN A 15 -16.94 -1.75 -3.31
CA ASN A 15 -18.38 -2.05 -3.40
C ASN A 15 -19.11 -1.10 -4.35
N LEU A 16 -18.56 0.10 -4.60
CA LEU A 16 -19.20 1.15 -5.40
C LEU A 16 -18.50 1.39 -6.73
N HIS A 17 -17.17 1.20 -6.79
CA HIS A 17 -16.35 1.62 -7.92
C HIS A 17 -15.70 0.46 -8.65
N TYR A 18 -15.49 0.62 -9.96
CA TYR A 18 -14.60 -0.27 -10.69
C TYR A 18 -13.17 -0.10 -10.19
N MET A 19 -12.56 -1.21 -9.80
CA MET A 19 -11.19 -1.27 -9.28
C MET A 19 -10.41 -2.27 -10.11
N LEU A 20 -9.21 -1.88 -10.53
CA LEU A 20 -8.21 -2.81 -11.05
C LEU A 20 -7.37 -3.29 -9.87
N SER A 21 -7.14 -4.59 -9.76
CA SER A 21 -6.19 -5.11 -8.76
C SER A 21 -4.85 -4.38 -8.92
N SER A 22 -4.31 -3.91 -7.81
CA SER A 22 -3.00 -3.26 -7.76
C SER A 22 -1.88 -4.30 -7.75
N THR A 23 -2.10 -5.48 -7.16
CA THR A 23 -1.13 -6.57 -7.06
C THR A 23 -0.95 -7.30 -8.39
N GLU A 24 -2.00 -7.39 -9.23
CA GLU A 24 -1.89 -7.92 -10.60
C GLU A 24 -0.96 -7.09 -11.49
N ARG A 25 -0.78 -5.80 -11.17
CA ARG A 25 0.14 -4.91 -11.90
C ARG A 25 1.60 -5.08 -11.47
N ILE A 26 1.87 -5.85 -10.41
CA ILE A 26 3.21 -6.08 -9.86
C ILE A 26 3.40 -7.59 -9.64
N PRO A 27 3.40 -8.41 -10.72
CA PRO A 27 3.32 -9.87 -10.60
C PRO A 27 4.49 -10.52 -9.85
N GLN A 28 5.64 -9.85 -9.78
CA GLN A 28 6.85 -10.37 -9.15
C GLN A 28 6.86 -10.17 -7.62
N ILE A 29 5.97 -9.34 -7.07
CA ILE A 29 6.06 -8.90 -5.67
C ILE A 29 5.91 -10.06 -4.68
N LYS A 30 5.03 -11.03 -4.97
CA LYS A 30 4.80 -12.20 -4.12
C LYS A 30 6.03 -13.11 -4.06
N ASN A 31 6.72 -13.28 -5.18
CA ASN A 31 7.96 -14.07 -5.23
C ASN A 31 9.08 -13.37 -4.45
N LEU A 32 9.19 -12.04 -4.52
CA LEU A 32 10.17 -11.28 -3.75
C LEU A 32 9.90 -11.43 -2.24
N ILE A 33 8.64 -11.36 -1.81
CA ILE A 33 8.26 -11.59 -0.41
C ILE A 33 8.61 -13.01 0.03
N ALA A 34 8.27 -14.03 -0.78
CA ALA A 34 8.58 -15.43 -0.47
C ALA A 34 10.09 -15.72 -0.37
N GLN A 35 10.92 -14.88 -1.00
CA GLN A 35 12.38 -14.94 -0.94
C GLN A 35 12.98 -14.01 0.14
N GLU A 36 12.15 -13.39 0.98
CA GLU A 36 12.56 -12.46 2.04
C GLU A 36 13.34 -11.23 1.50
N ASN A 37 13.08 -10.83 0.25
CA ASN A 37 13.76 -9.72 -0.39
C ASN A 37 13.08 -8.38 -0.11
N TYR A 38 13.89 -7.33 0.03
CA TYR A 38 13.42 -5.95 -0.01
C TYR A 38 13.13 -5.51 -1.45
N PHE A 39 12.08 -4.71 -1.64
CA PHE A 39 11.71 -4.16 -2.94
C PHE A 39 11.27 -2.70 -2.85
N VAL A 40 11.36 -2.00 -3.98
CA VAL A 40 10.94 -0.60 -4.13
C VAL A 40 9.90 -0.49 -5.24
N ILE A 41 8.78 0.17 -4.97
CA ILE A 41 7.80 0.52 -5.99
C ILE A 41 8.13 1.91 -6.54
N HIS A 42 8.81 1.95 -7.70
CA HIS A 42 9.12 3.19 -8.39
C HIS A 42 7.96 3.59 -9.33
N ALA A 43 7.26 4.69 -9.01
CA ALA A 43 6.21 5.22 -9.88
C ALA A 43 5.96 6.72 -9.60
N PRO A 44 5.39 7.50 -10.55
CA PRO A 44 5.11 8.92 -10.37
C PRO A 44 4.23 9.25 -9.15
N ARG A 45 4.19 10.53 -8.75
CA ARG A 45 3.28 10.98 -7.67
C ARG A 45 1.83 10.70 -8.06
N GLN A 46 0.99 10.37 -7.05
CA GLN A 46 -0.46 10.17 -7.18
C GLN A 46 -0.95 9.01 -8.07
N VAL A 47 -0.06 8.08 -8.48
CA VAL A 47 -0.45 6.88 -9.26
C VAL A 47 -0.99 5.71 -8.42
N GLY A 48 -1.28 5.94 -7.13
CA GLY A 48 -1.88 4.93 -6.25
C GLY A 48 -0.89 3.96 -5.59
N LYS A 49 0.39 4.32 -5.41
CA LYS A 49 1.39 3.48 -4.70
C LYS A 49 0.94 3.08 -3.29
N THR A 50 0.47 4.05 -2.51
CA THR A 50 -0.03 3.82 -1.14
C THR A 50 -1.22 2.86 -1.16
N THR A 51 -2.16 3.05 -2.10
CA THR A 51 -3.29 2.13 -2.30
C THR A 51 -2.82 0.73 -2.67
N ALA A 52 -1.80 0.61 -3.53
CA ALA A 52 -1.24 -0.68 -3.91
C ALA A 52 -0.63 -1.43 -2.72
N MET A 53 0.15 -0.74 -1.88
CA MET A 53 0.74 -1.32 -0.66
C MET A 53 -0.32 -1.74 0.35
N LEU A 54 -1.37 -0.93 0.54
CA LEU A 54 -2.50 -1.27 1.42
C LEU A 54 -3.25 -2.52 0.95
N THR A 55 -3.56 -2.59 -0.35
CA THR A 55 -4.22 -3.78 -0.93
C THR A 55 -3.33 -5.02 -0.80
N LEU A 56 -2.03 -4.90 -1.07
CA LEU A 56 -1.09 -6.00 -0.91
C LEU A 56 -1.05 -6.50 0.54
N ALA A 57 -0.97 -5.60 1.52
CA ALA A 57 -0.99 -5.98 2.93
C ALA A 57 -2.29 -6.71 3.33
N GLN A 58 -3.43 -6.25 2.82
CA GLN A 58 -4.73 -6.91 3.03
C GLN A 58 -4.77 -8.30 2.40
N GLU A 59 -4.28 -8.46 1.17
CA GLU A 59 -4.23 -9.76 0.48
C GLU A 59 -3.30 -10.75 1.19
N LEU A 60 -2.11 -10.30 1.60
CA LEU A 60 -1.16 -11.11 2.36
C LEU A 60 -1.78 -11.56 3.70
N THR A 61 -2.41 -10.64 4.42
CA THR A 61 -3.06 -10.97 5.70
C THR A 61 -4.25 -11.91 5.50
N ALA A 62 -5.06 -11.70 4.47
CA ALA A 62 -6.21 -12.55 4.15
C ALA A 62 -5.81 -13.96 3.69
N SER A 63 -4.58 -14.15 3.16
CA SER A 63 -4.08 -15.47 2.78
C SER A 63 -3.89 -16.41 3.98
N GLY A 64 -3.74 -15.87 5.19
CA GLY A 64 -3.42 -16.62 6.40
C GLY A 64 -1.95 -17.05 6.54
N GLU A 65 -1.13 -16.87 5.50
CA GLU A 65 0.29 -17.20 5.52
C GLU A 65 1.14 -16.09 6.16
N TYR A 66 0.67 -14.84 6.07
CA TYR A 66 1.40 -13.67 6.53
C TYR A 66 0.52 -12.81 7.45
N THR A 67 1.15 -12.10 8.38
CA THR A 67 0.56 -10.92 9.02
C THR A 67 1.27 -9.70 8.48
N ALA A 68 0.61 -8.92 7.63
CA ALA A 68 1.22 -7.76 7.01
C ALA A 68 0.88 -6.48 7.80
N LEU A 69 1.91 -5.70 8.12
CA LEU A 69 1.79 -4.40 8.76
C LEU A 69 2.21 -3.32 7.77
N MET A 70 1.43 -2.24 7.70
CA MET A 70 1.76 -1.07 6.92
C MET A 70 2.03 0.10 7.88
N VAL A 71 3.22 0.68 7.79
CA VAL A 71 3.62 1.86 8.55
C VAL A 71 3.93 2.98 7.58
N SER A 72 3.39 4.17 7.82
CA SER A 72 3.80 5.39 7.11
C SER A 72 4.87 6.10 7.91
N VAL A 73 6.05 6.27 7.32
CA VAL A 73 7.16 7.05 7.92
C VAL A 73 7.16 8.52 7.47
N GLU A 74 6.13 8.95 6.74
CA GLU A 74 6.06 10.28 6.13
C GLU A 74 6.17 11.42 7.16
N VAL A 75 5.52 11.26 8.31
CA VAL A 75 5.53 12.25 9.41
C VAL A 75 6.91 12.43 10.05
N GLY A 76 7.73 11.37 10.08
CA GLY A 76 9.10 11.44 10.59
C GLY A 76 10.05 12.24 9.70
N SER A 77 9.68 12.49 8.43
CA SER A 77 10.53 13.24 7.49
C SER A 77 10.80 14.69 7.89
N ALA A 78 10.01 15.24 8.82
CA ALA A 78 10.26 16.55 9.42
C ALA A 78 11.49 16.58 10.36
N PHE A 79 12.00 15.41 10.77
CA PHE A 79 13.05 15.25 11.78
C PHE A 79 14.23 14.39 11.27
N PRO A 80 14.94 14.80 10.21
CA PRO A 80 15.90 13.94 9.50
C PRO A 80 17.09 13.48 10.35
N ASP A 81 17.54 14.31 11.30
CA ASP A 81 18.71 14.03 12.15
C ASP A 81 18.33 13.77 13.63
N GLN A 82 17.03 13.58 13.91
CA GLN A 82 16.50 13.41 15.26
C GLN A 82 15.65 12.13 15.32
N PRO A 83 16.28 10.94 15.30
CA PRO A 83 15.59 9.67 15.14
C PRO A 83 14.60 9.40 16.26
N GLU A 84 14.87 9.82 17.50
CA GLU A 84 13.97 9.62 18.63
C GLU A 84 12.66 10.43 18.47
N ILE A 85 12.75 11.65 17.93
CA ILE A 85 11.58 12.49 17.67
C ILE A 85 10.83 11.96 16.44
N ALA A 86 11.55 11.53 15.41
CA ALA A 86 10.95 10.91 14.23
C ALA A 86 10.15 9.65 14.60
N GLU A 87 10.70 8.79 15.46
CA GLU A 87 10.04 7.58 15.96
C GLU A 87 8.75 7.92 16.72
N GLN A 88 8.81 8.85 17.68
CA GLN A 88 7.64 9.30 18.44
C GLN A 88 6.57 9.94 17.56
N ALA A 89 6.93 10.51 16.42
CA ALA A 89 5.96 11.07 15.48
C ALA A 89 5.28 9.99 14.62
N ILE A 90 5.94 8.85 14.40
CA ILE A 90 5.46 7.76 13.53
C ILE A 90 4.53 6.79 14.28
N LEU A 91 4.81 6.51 15.56
CA LEU A 91 4.15 5.48 16.38
C LEU A 91 3.16 6.07 17.39
#